data_AF-A0AA96ZG64-F1
#
_entry.id   AF-A0AA96ZG64-F1
#
_cell.length_a   1.000
_cell.length_b   1.000
_cell.length_c   1.000
_cell.angle_alpha   90.00
_cell.angle_beta   90.00
_cell.angle_gamma   90.00
#
_symmetry.space_group_name_H-M   'P 1'
#
loop_
_entity.id
_entity.type
_entity.pdbx_description
1 polymer ?
#
loop_
_entity_poly.entity_id
_entity_poly.type
_entity_poly.pdbx_seq_one_letter_code
_entity_poly.pdbx_strand_id
1 'polypeptide(L)'
;MTGDGAGGDGAGGVGGGGAGGGSVGSDGAGGDGAGGGGRMRLRVTGRPVSTGARLRRVLDTGAMLGGTFFHPPDPVVAFLYASRADLLRLGALFRLAATSPHSALHVPAPPGPGPMDARTTPLLVARADTGLRPSDWPALRRAPHRGAAPLTVTAPAPRPADRPDDVRRLADRHPARYAEHAGTSFVLARPELLFWMGDLLTEAGESVATDREVHRRGESYRDDWAGFFDPERTDDPMHALCVVAADPIFHRSRWQAVRHRRLVRR
;
A
#
# COMPACT_ATOMS: atom_id res chain seq x y z
N MET A 1 -2.63 68.86 -2.65
CA MET A 1 -3.76 69.26 -3.53
C MET A 1 -4.67 68.04 -3.59
N THR A 2 -5.65 67.98 -2.67
CA THR A 2 -7.12 68.15 -2.92
C THR A 2 -7.73 66.93 -3.62
N GLY A 3 -8.76 66.23 -3.14
CA GLY A 3 -9.67 66.31 -1.99
C GLY A 3 -10.36 64.94 -1.83
N ASP A 4 -10.75 64.52 -0.63
CA ASP A 4 -12.11 64.62 -0.06
C ASP A 4 -13.24 63.91 -0.83
N GLY A 5 -13.94 63.01 -0.10
CA GLY A 5 -15.18 62.36 -0.54
C GLY A 5 -15.65 61.28 0.44
N ALA A 6 -16.49 61.66 1.40
CA ALA A 6 -17.03 60.87 2.50
C ALA A 6 -18.42 60.24 2.19
N GLY A 7 -18.86 59.33 3.08
CA GLY A 7 -20.27 58.93 3.30
C GLY A 7 -20.56 57.46 2.93
N GLY A 8 -21.29 56.65 3.69
CA GLY A 8 -22.03 56.84 4.94
C GLY A 8 -22.81 55.55 5.28
N ASP A 9 -23.00 55.33 6.57
CA ASP A 9 -24.04 54.60 7.33
C ASP A 9 -24.89 53.47 6.73
N GLY A 10 -25.02 52.40 7.53
CA GLY A 10 -26.08 51.40 7.40
C GLY A 10 -26.11 50.43 8.58
N ALA A 11 -26.71 50.86 9.69
CA ALA A 11 -27.04 50.04 10.86
C ALA A 11 -28.53 49.63 10.87
N GLY A 12 -28.82 48.47 11.47
CA GLY A 12 -30.17 47.97 11.84
C GLY A 12 -30.46 46.58 11.23
N GLY A 13 -31.04 45.58 11.90
CA GLY A 13 -31.57 45.38 13.25
C GLY A 13 -31.69 43.84 13.49
N VAL A 14 -31.50 43.32 14.71
CA VAL A 14 -32.48 43.00 15.77
C VAL A 14 -33.67 42.11 15.35
N GLY A 15 -33.77 40.94 16.00
CA GLY A 15 -34.95 40.08 16.15
C GLY A 15 -34.50 38.64 16.46
N GLY A 16 -34.53 38.15 17.70
CA GLY A 16 -35.71 37.62 18.42
C GLY A 16 -35.99 36.19 17.93
N GLY A 17 -36.04 35.08 18.68
CA GLY A 17 -36.43 34.82 20.07
C GLY A 17 -37.25 33.49 20.05
N GLY A 18 -37.19 32.69 21.12
CA GLY A 18 -38.08 31.53 21.37
C GLY A 18 -37.41 30.16 21.22
N ALA A 19 -37.16 29.41 22.31
CA ALA A 19 -38.11 28.49 22.98
C ALA A 19 -38.57 27.38 22.01
N GLY A 20 -38.42 26.08 22.26
CA GLY A 20 -38.44 25.27 23.47
C GLY A 20 -39.05 23.91 23.07
N GLY A 21 -38.70 22.83 23.77
CA GLY A 21 -39.22 21.47 23.55
C GLY A 21 -38.06 20.48 23.35
N GLY A 22 -37.80 19.48 24.20
CA GLY A 22 -38.62 18.84 25.22
C GLY A 22 -39.17 17.51 24.70
N SER A 23 -38.52 16.41 25.11
CA SER A 23 -38.90 14.99 24.93
C SER A 23 -38.86 14.49 23.47
N VAL A 24 -38.46 13.25 23.16
CA VAL A 24 -38.86 11.97 23.75
C VAL A 24 -37.70 10.98 23.62
N GLY A 25 -37.46 10.20 24.67
CA GLY A 25 -36.56 9.06 24.62
C GLY A 25 -37.12 7.97 23.71
N SER A 26 -36.26 7.43 22.87
CA SER A 26 -36.46 6.12 22.27
C SER A 26 -35.36 5.20 22.80
N ASP A 27 -35.73 4.44 23.83
CA ASP A 27 -35.17 3.15 24.15
C ASP A 27 -35.16 2.22 22.93
N GLY A 28 -34.17 1.35 22.87
CA GLY A 28 -34.34 0.02 22.28
C GLY A 28 -33.96 -0.15 20.81
N ALA A 29 -32.65 -0.28 20.56
CA ALA A 29 -32.06 -1.33 19.73
C ALA A 29 -30.52 -1.14 19.81
N GLY A 30 -29.78 -1.85 20.67
CA GLY A 30 -29.80 -3.31 20.69
C GLY A 30 -29.26 -3.91 19.39
N GLY A 31 -28.49 -3.14 18.61
CA GLY A 31 -27.72 -3.64 17.48
C GLY A 31 -26.29 -3.87 17.92
N ASP A 32 -26.04 -4.97 18.64
CA ASP A 32 -24.73 -5.64 18.64
C ASP A 32 -24.47 -6.12 17.20
N GLY A 33 -24.17 -5.16 16.33
CA GLY A 33 -23.59 -5.41 15.04
C GLY A 33 -22.20 -5.98 15.33
N ALA A 34 -22.09 -7.29 15.22
CA ALA A 34 -20.85 -8.01 15.08
C ALA A 34 -20.11 -7.52 13.81
N GLY A 35 -19.63 -6.29 13.82
CA GLY A 35 -18.63 -5.75 12.91
C GLY A 35 -17.31 -6.38 13.30
N GLY A 36 -17.14 -7.65 12.94
CA GLY A 36 -15.90 -8.40 13.15
C GLY A 36 -14.74 -7.58 12.60
N GLY A 37 -14.01 -6.93 13.51
CA GLY A 37 -13.00 -5.94 13.17
C GLY A 37 -12.04 -6.51 12.13
N GLY A 38 -11.89 -5.79 11.01
CA GLY A 38 -11.16 -6.15 9.78
C GLY A 38 -9.65 -6.39 9.94
N ARG A 39 -9.22 -6.97 11.06
CA ARG A 39 -7.86 -7.37 11.34
C ARG A 39 -7.59 -8.70 10.65
N MET A 40 -6.63 -8.70 9.75
CA MET A 40 -6.22 -9.90 9.01
C MET A 40 -5.13 -10.64 9.77
N ARG A 41 -5.28 -11.97 9.89
CA ARG A 41 -4.21 -12.86 10.38
C ARG A 41 -3.42 -13.40 9.20
N LEU A 42 -2.11 -13.26 9.27
CA LEU A 42 -1.18 -13.62 8.20
C LEU A 42 -0.16 -14.62 8.71
N ARG A 43 0.20 -15.59 7.87
CA ARG A 43 1.29 -16.54 8.13
C ARG A 43 2.53 -16.04 7.42
N VAL A 44 3.58 -15.79 8.18
CA VAL A 44 4.88 -15.32 7.70
C VAL A 44 5.98 -16.13 8.35
N THR A 45 7.19 -16.11 7.79
CA THR A 45 8.37 -16.67 8.44
C THR A 45 9.21 -15.53 8.98
N GLY A 46 9.43 -15.49 10.29
CA GLY A 46 10.32 -14.52 10.90
C GLY A 46 11.74 -15.03 10.91
N ARG A 47 12.66 -14.32 10.27
CA ARG A 47 14.09 -14.61 10.25
C ARG A 47 14.84 -13.54 11.05
N PRO A 48 15.46 -13.90 12.19
CA PRO A 48 16.25 -12.94 12.96
C PRO A 48 17.43 -12.45 12.13
N VAL A 49 17.80 -11.19 12.29
CA VAL A 49 18.98 -10.61 11.62
C VAL A 49 19.82 -9.84 12.62
N SER A 50 21.13 -9.94 12.46
CA SER A 50 22.12 -9.24 13.27
C SER A 50 22.76 -8.15 12.40
N THR A 51 21.99 -7.11 12.05
CA THR A 51 22.48 -6.01 11.20
C THR A 51 21.98 -4.67 11.68
N GLY A 52 22.89 -3.69 11.76
CA GLY A 52 22.56 -2.33 12.16
C GLY A 52 22.01 -2.24 13.59
N ALA A 53 21.69 -1.02 14.04
CA ALA A 53 21.27 -0.79 15.43
C ALA A 53 19.79 -1.11 15.69
N ARG A 54 18.93 -1.19 14.66
CA ARG A 54 17.46 -1.20 14.85
C ARG A 54 16.70 -2.32 14.15
N LEU A 55 17.16 -2.84 13.03
CA LEU A 55 16.51 -4.00 12.38
C LEU A 55 16.83 -5.28 13.17
N ARG A 56 15.79 -6.00 13.60
CA ARG A 56 15.94 -7.25 14.37
C ARG A 56 15.52 -8.49 13.60
N ARG A 57 14.67 -8.35 12.60
CA ARG A 57 14.18 -9.48 11.78
C ARG A 57 13.69 -9.08 10.40
N VAL A 58 13.68 -10.05 9.51
CA VAL A 58 12.97 -10.01 8.22
C VAL A 58 11.75 -10.93 8.33
N LEU A 59 10.60 -10.49 7.85
CA LEU A 59 9.36 -11.24 7.76
C LEU A 59 9.17 -11.65 6.29
N ASP A 60 9.39 -12.93 6.01
CA ASP A 60 9.22 -13.50 4.68
C ASP A 60 7.78 -13.95 4.48
N THR A 61 7.15 -13.53 3.37
CA THR A 61 5.77 -13.93 3.05
C THR A 61 5.67 -15.30 2.39
N GLY A 62 6.80 -15.83 1.90
CA GLY A 62 6.85 -17.09 1.15
C GLY A 62 5.87 -17.08 -0.04
N ALA A 63 5.20 -18.21 -0.26
CA ALA A 63 4.25 -18.38 -1.37
C ALA A 63 2.89 -17.69 -1.17
N MET A 64 2.66 -17.03 -0.02
CA MET A 64 1.36 -16.39 0.30
C MET A 64 0.96 -15.32 -0.71
N LEU A 65 1.94 -14.68 -1.35
CA LEU A 65 1.78 -13.63 -2.36
C LEU A 65 2.22 -14.10 -3.75
N GLY A 66 2.01 -15.38 -4.06
CA GLY A 66 2.47 -16.00 -5.31
C GLY A 66 1.87 -15.44 -6.60
N GLY A 67 0.86 -14.56 -6.51
CA GLY A 67 0.30 -13.81 -7.65
C GLY A 67 0.64 -12.32 -7.66
N THR A 68 1.65 -11.90 -6.90
CA THR A 68 2.08 -10.49 -6.79
C THR A 68 3.34 -10.24 -7.61
N PHE A 69 3.26 -9.37 -8.61
CA PHE A 69 4.41 -9.00 -9.45
C PHE A 69 4.72 -7.52 -9.24
N PHE A 70 5.92 -7.24 -8.74
CA PHE A 70 6.45 -5.89 -8.66
C PHE A 70 7.43 -5.66 -9.80
N HIS A 71 7.08 -4.73 -10.69
CA HIS A 71 7.95 -4.24 -11.75
C HIS A 71 8.61 -2.95 -11.27
N PRO A 72 9.95 -2.92 -11.20
CA PRO A 72 10.68 -1.70 -10.86
C PRO A 72 10.42 -0.62 -11.91
N PRO A 73 10.67 0.66 -11.58
CA PRO A 73 10.39 1.76 -12.47
C PRO A 73 11.18 1.66 -13.78
N ASP A 74 10.48 1.85 -14.90
CA ASP A 74 11.06 1.95 -16.25
C ASP A 74 10.30 3.00 -17.08
N PRO A 75 10.84 4.22 -17.30
CA PRO A 75 12.04 4.79 -16.68
C PRO A 75 11.85 5.31 -15.25
N VAL A 76 10.61 5.63 -14.85
CA VAL A 76 10.29 6.33 -13.58
C VAL A 76 8.97 5.90 -12.92
N VAL A 77 8.23 4.99 -13.55
CA VAL A 77 6.93 4.50 -13.05
C VAL A 77 7.05 3.00 -12.81
N ALA A 78 6.81 2.59 -11.56
CA ALA A 78 6.76 1.20 -11.17
C ALA A 78 5.32 0.65 -11.27
N PHE A 79 5.19 -0.67 -11.37
CA PHE A 79 3.89 -1.34 -11.40
C PHE A 79 3.82 -2.47 -10.39
N LEU A 80 2.71 -2.53 -9.65
CA LEU A 80 2.37 -3.64 -8.76
C LEU A 80 1.12 -4.34 -9.32
N TYR A 81 1.29 -5.54 -9.86
CA TYR A 81 0.19 -6.40 -10.25
C TYR A 81 -0.12 -7.38 -9.15
N ALA A 82 -1.37 -7.45 -8.70
CA ALA A 82 -1.77 -8.40 -7.67
C ALA A 82 -3.23 -8.81 -7.82
N SER A 83 -3.54 -10.04 -7.41
CA SER A 83 -4.93 -10.48 -7.26
C SER A 83 -5.62 -9.73 -6.14
N ARG A 84 -6.96 -9.74 -6.12
CA ARG A 84 -7.75 -9.23 -4.98
C ARG A 84 -7.23 -9.74 -3.63
N ALA A 85 -7.03 -11.06 -3.52
CA ALA A 85 -6.59 -11.66 -2.27
C ALA A 85 -5.19 -11.18 -1.87
N ASP A 86 -4.31 -10.99 -2.84
CA ASP A 86 -2.95 -10.52 -2.60
C ASP A 86 -2.88 -9.03 -2.26
N LEU A 87 -3.72 -8.19 -2.88
CA LEU A 87 -3.88 -6.78 -2.49
C LEU A 87 -4.31 -6.63 -1.03
N LEU A 88 -5.31 -7.40 -0.59
CA LEU A 88 -5.77 -7.38 0.80
C LEU A 88 -4.67 -7.84 1.78
N ARG A 89 -3.89 -8.85 1.39
CA ARG A 89 -2.75 -9.35 2.19
C ARG A 89 -1.60 -8.36 2.22
N LEU A 90 -1.24 -7.76 1.09
CA LEU A 90 -0.22 -6.72 1.00
C LEU A 90 -0.61 -5.52 1.85
N GLY A 91 -1.87 -5.06 1.76
CA GLY A 91 -2.37 -3.97 2.59
C GLY A 91 -2.20 -4.23 4.09
N ALA A 92 -2.58 -5.44 4.52
CA ALA A 92 -2.35 -5.90 5.90
C ALA A 92 -0.85 -5.97 6.27
N LEU A 93 0.02 -6.41 5.37
CA LEU A 93 1.46 -6.49 5.61
C LEU A 93 2.13 -5.10 5.67
N PHE A 94 1.70 -4.14 4.86
CA PHE A 94 2.17 -2.75 4.93
C PHE A 94 1.79 -2.09 6.25
N ARG A 95 0.55 -2.28 6.73
CA ARG A 95 0.13 -1.87 8.08
C ARG A 95 0.93 -2.56 9.20
N LEU A 96 1.26 -3.84 9.02
CA LEU A 96 2.13 -4.55 9.96
C LEU A 96 3.53 -3.93 9.98
N ALA A 97 4.12 -3.63 8.82
CA ALA A 97 5.42 -2.97 8.72
C ALA A 97 5.42 -1.59 9.39
N ALA A 98 4.34 -0.81 9.20
CA ALA A 98 4.16 0.49 9.86
C ALA A 98 4.22 0.40 11.39
N THR A 99 3.60 -0.62 11.97
CA THR A 99 3.54 -0.83 13.44
C THR A 99 4.72 -1.61 14.01
N SER A 100 5.65 -2.07 13.16
CA SER A 100 6.78 -2.91 13.56
C SER A 100 8.12 -2.19 13.33
N PRO A 101 8.63 -1.39 14.29
CA PRO A 101 9.86 -0.59 14.16
C PRO A 101 11.15 -1.39 13.92
N HIS A 102 11.12 -2.71 14.17
CA HIS A 102 12.30 -3.57 14.12
C HIS A 102 12.20 -4.71 13.10
N SER A 103 11.26 -4.61 12.16
CA SER A 103 11.09 -5.65 11.13
C SER A 103 11.10 -5.04 9.73
N ALA A 104 11.61 -5.81 8.78
CA ALA A 104 11.42 -5.59 7.36
C ALA A 104 10.52 -6.69 6.79
N LEU A 105 9.66 -6.36 5.85
CA LEU A 105 8.83 -7.29 5.10
C LEU A 105 9.55 -7.65 3.80
N HIS A 106 9.66 -8.93 3.48
CA HIS A 106 10.18 -9.39 2.21
C HIS A 106 9.13 -10.22 1.47
N VAL A 107 8.78 -9.74 0.28
CA VAL A 107 7.87 -10.37 -0.68
C VAL A 107 8.70 -10.93 -1.83
N PRO A 108 8.85 -12.26 -1.95
CA PRO A 108 9.62 -12.84 -3.04
C PRO A 108 8.90 -12.61 -4.38
N ALA A 109 9.68 -12.43 -5.44
CA ALA A 109 9.12 -12.44 -6.79
C ALA A 109 8.55 -13.84 -7.10
N PRO A 110 7.34 -13.93 -7.69
CA PRO A 110 6.83 -15.19 -8.20
C PRO A 110 7.76 -15.79 -9.26
N PRO A 111 7.84 -17.13 -9.36
CA PRO A 111 8.58 -17.76 -10.44
C PRO A 111 7.87 -17.59 -11.79
N GLY A 112 8.65 -17.32 -12.85
CA GLY A 112 8.15 -17.19 -14.21
C GLY A 112 7.96 -15.74 -14.68
N PRO A 113 7.59 -15.54 -15.97
CA PRO A 113 7.35 -14.20 -16.49
C PRO A 113 6.11 -13.59 -15.82
N GLY A 114 6.24 -12.36 -15.34
CA GLY A 114 5.10 -11.58 -14.87
C GLY A 114 4.20 -11.13 -16.03
N PRO A 115 3.12 -10.40 -15.72
CA PRO A 115 2.36 -9.68 -16.72
C PRO A 115 3.31 -8.85 -17.62
N MET A 116 2.99 -8.75 -18.91
CA MET A 116 3.74 -7.94 -19.89
C MET A 116 5.17 -8.41 -20.22
N ASP A 117 5.57 -9.63 -19.83
CA ASP A 117 6.96 -10.12 -19.96
C ASP A 117 7.99 -9.15 -19.30
N ALA A 118 7.51 -8.28 -18.40
CA ALA A 118 8.31 -7.27 -17.76
C ALA A 118 9.13 -7.87 -16.61
N ARG A 119 10.31 -7.27 -16.36
CA ARG A 119 11.19 -7.68 -15.28
C ARG A 119 10.46 -7.58 -13.94
N THR A 120 10.40 -8.68 -13.20
CA THR A 120 9.82 -8.72 -11.84
C THR A 120 10.95 -8.80 -10.82
N THR A 121 10.87 -8.01 -9.76
CA THR A 121 11.84 -8.04 -8.66
C THR A 121 11.14 -8.39 -7.34
N PRO A 122 11.80 -9.11 -6.41
CA PRO A 122 11.36 -9.17 -5.03
C PRO A 122 11.19 -7.77 -4.46
N LEU A 123 10.20 -7.60 -3.59
CA LEU A 123 9.90 -6.33 -2.92
C LEU A 123 10.25 -6.44 -1.44
N LEU A 124 11.01 -5.48 -0.94
CA LEU A 124 11.31 -5.32 0.46
C LEU A 124 10.70 -4.02 0.98
N VAL A 125 9.87 -4.10 2.00
CA VAL A 125 9.18 -2.96 2.61
C VAL A 125 9.61 -2.82 4.06
N ALA A 126 10.05 -1.64 4.47
CA ALA A 126 10.43 -1.40 5.86
C ALA A 126 10.19 0.05 6.25
N ARG A 127 10.14 0.31 7.55
CA ARG A 127 10.17 1.69 8.02
C ARG A 127 11.54 2.30 7.75
N ALA A 128 11.57 3.57 7.36
CA ALA A 128 12.80 4.31 7.12
C ALA A 128 13.70 4.40 8.36
N ASP A 129 13.12 4.35 9.57
CA ASP A 129 13.85 4.39 10.84
C ASP A 129 14.37 3.03 11.33
N THR A 130 14.20 1.96 10.56
CA THR A 130 14.80 0.63 10.84
C THR A 130 16.31 0.62 10.66
N GLY A 131 16.87 1.61 9.96
CA GLY A 131 18.29 1.67 9.62
C GLY A 131 18.72 0.65 8.56
N LEU A 132 17.77 -0.05 7.92
CA LEU A 132 18.08 -0.94 6.81
C LEU A 132 18.63 -0.16 5.62
N ARG A 133 19.85 -0.48 5.20
CA ARG A 133 20.41 0.02 3.94
C ARG A 133 20.23 -1.03 2.84
N PRO A 134 19.88 -0.64 1.60
CA PRO A 134 19.80 -1.57 0.48
C PRO A 134 21.10 -2.38 0.30
N SER A 135 22.27 -1.75 0.54
CA SER A 135 23.59 -2.39 0.50
C SER A 135 23.79 -3.55 1.47
N ASP A 136 23.03 -3.61 2.57
CA ASP A 136 23.14 -4.68 3.57
C ASP A 136 22.40 -5.95 3.11
N TRP A 137 21.48 -5.81 2.15
CA TRP A 137 20.58 -6.87 1.74
C TRP A 137 21.28 -8.12 1.19
N PRO A 138 22.34 -8.05 0.36
CA PRO A 138 23.02 -9.26 -0.10
C PRO A 138 23.59 -10.08 1.05
N ALA A 139 24.14 -9.44 2.08
CA ALA A 139 24.64 -10.11 3.28
C ALA A 139 23.49 -10.72 4.08
N LEU A 140 22.41 -9.96 4.28
CA LEU A 140 21.19 -10.43 4.92
C LEU A 140 20.58 -11.65 4.23
N ARG A 141 20.49 -11.64 2.90
CA ARG A 141 19.91 -12.72 2.10
C ARG A 141 20.77 -14.00 2.14
N ARG A 142 22.09 -13.84 2.19
CA ARG A 142 23.05 -14.96 2.30
C ARG A 142 23.17 -15.51 3.71
N ALA A 143 22.81 -14.74 4.73
CA ALA A 143 22.89 -15.18 6.11
C ALA A 143 22.08 -16.48 6.31
N PRO A 144 22.64 -17.48 7.01
CA PRO A 144 21.92 -18.73 7.28
C PRO A 144 20.57 -18.45 7.92
N HIS A 145 19.52 -19.18 7.52
CA HIS A 145 18.17 -19.06 8.08
C HIS A 145 18.06 -19.66 9.50
N ARG A 146 19.16 -19.65 10.27
CA ARG A 146 19.19 -20.16 11.64
C ARG A 146 18.24 -19.33 12.49
N GLY A 147 17.29 -20.00 13.15
CA GLY A 147 16.25 -19.33 13.94
C GLY A 147 15.08 -18.79 13.12
N ALA A 148 14.99 -19.08 11.82
CA ALA A 148 13.78 -18.80 11.06
C ALA A 148 12.61 -19.62 11.64
N ALA A 149 11.54 -18.94 12.02
CA ALA A 149 10.38 -19.57 12.65
C ALA A 149 9.08 -19.13 11.96
N PRO A 150 8.13 -20.04 11.70
CA PRO A 150 6.78 -19.67 11.31
C PRO A 150 6.13 -18.79 12.39
N LEU A 151 5.50 -17.71 11.96
CA LEU A 151 4.79 -16.75 12.80
C LEU A 151 3.38 -16.54 12.25
N THR A 152 2.42 -16.39 13.16
CA THR A 152 1.12 -15.83 12.81
C THR A 152 1.02 -14.42 13.38
N VAL A 153 0.90 -13.44 12.50
CA VAL A 153 0.82 -12.03 12.86
C VAL A 153 -0.58 -11.51 12.57
N THR A 154 -1.07 -10.61 13.41
CA THR A 154 -2.35 -9.94 13.19
C THR A 154 -2.07 -8.51 12.79
N ALA A 155 -2.45 -8.15 11.57
CA ALA A 155 -2.29 -6.79 11.08
C ALA A 155 -3.31 -5.86 11.76
N PRO A 156 -2.95 -4.58 11.97
CA PRO A 156 -3.92 -3.55 12.29
C PRO A 156 -5.08 -3.55 11.27
N ALA A 157 -6.28 -3.19 11.74
CA ALA A 157 -7.44 -3.06 10.86
C ALA A 157 -7.21 -1.93 9.84
N PRO A 158 -7.78 -2.05 8.62
CA PRO A 158 -7.81 -0.94 7.69
C PRO A 158 -8.53 0.26 8.28
N ARG A 159 -8.07 1.45 7.89
CA ARG A 159 -8.81 2.71 8.05
C ARG A 159 -9.27 3.17 6.66
N PRO A 160 -10.29 4.03 6.55
CA PRO A 160 -10.61 4.68 5.29
C PRO A 160 -9.35 5.31 4.68
N ALA A 161 -9.14 5.15 3.37
CA ALA A 161 -7.94 5.66 2.73
C ALA A 161 -8.00 7.17 2.48
N ASP A 162 -9.18 7.79 2.59
CA ASP A 162 -9.29 9.23 2.68
C ASP A 162 -8.61 9.71 3.97
N ARG A 163 -7.62 10.58 3.79
CA ARG A 163 -6.79 11.07 4.89
C ARG A 163 -6.94 12.56 5.02
N PRO A 164 -6.97 13.07 6.27
CA PRO A 164 -6.93 14.50 6.48
C PRO A 164 -5.63 15.09 5.93
N ASP A 165 -5.69 16.38 5.58
CA ASP A 165 -4.60 17.08 4.87
C ASP A 165 -3.28 17.10 5.65
N ASP A 166 -3.30 16.90 6.96
CA ASP A 166 -2.10 16.82 7.79
C ASP A 166 -1.23 15.60 7.46
N VAL A 167 -1.85 14.44 7.20
CA VAL A 167 -1.15 13.22 6.76
C VAL A 167 -0.61 13.40 5.34
N ARG A 168 -1.35 14.07 4.46
CA ARG A 168 -0.90 14.41 3.09
C ARG A 168 0.35 15.31 3.13
N ARG A 169 0.28 16.42 3.87
CA ARG A 169 1.43 17.31 4.09
C ARG A 169 2.63 16.61 4.74
N LEU A 170 2.38 15.59 5.57
CA LEU A 170 3.45 14.79 6.15
C LEU A 170 4.14 13.91 5.10
N ALA A 171 3.38 13.30 4.19
CA ALA A 171 3.90 12.54 3.06
C ALA A 171 4.75 13.44 2.13
N ASP A 172 4.28 14.65 1.82
CA ASP A 172 5.03 15.60 0.98
C ASP A 172 6.39 15.99 1.59
N ARG A 173 6.45 16.18 2.91
CA ARG A 173 7.69 16.52 3.62
C ARG A 173 8.62 15.33 3.82
N HIS A 174 8.06 14.14 3.93
CA HIS A 174 8.77 12.90 4.24
C HIS A 174 8.32 11.77 3.30
N PRO A 175 8.66 11.90 2.00
CA PRO A 175 8.28 10.95 0.98
C PRO A 175 8.88 9.58 1.25
N ALA A 176 8.24 8.54 0.71
CA ALA A 176 8.81 7.21 0.65
C ALA A 176 10.04 7.21 -0.25
N ARG A 177 11.01 6.39 0.14
CA ARG A 177 12.22 6.17 -0.63
C ARG A 177 12.13 4.85 -1.37
N TYR A 178 12.40 4.91 -2.67
CA TYR A 178 12.66 3.77 -3.52
C TYR A 178 14.16 3.58 -3.73
N ALA A 179 14.57 2.33 -3.85
CA ALA A 179 15.89 1.95 -4.33
C ALA A 179 15.82 0.55 -4.91
N GLU A 180 16.68 0.26 -5.88
CA GLU A 180 16.94 -1.08 -6.35
C GLU A 180 18.37 -1.50 -5.97
N HIS A 181 18.50 -2.65 -5.31
CA HIS A 181 19.82 -3.17 -4.99
C HIS A 181 19.88 -4.68 -5.05
N ALA A 182 20.90 -5.21 -5.73
CA ALA A 182 21.13 -6.65 -5.91
C ALA A 182 19.88 -7.41 -6.40
N GLY A 183 19.16 -6.80 -7.33
CA GLY A 183 17.94 -7.33 -7.94
C GLY A 183 16.73 -7.38 -7.01
N THR A 184 16.66 -6.52 -6.00
CA THR A 184 15.53 -6.38 -5.07
C THR A 184 15.11 -4.93 -5.00
N SER A 185 13.81 -4.68 -5.07
CA SER A 185 13.20 -3.37 -4.92
C SER A 185 12.94 -3.06 -3.46
N PHE A 186 13.24 -1.85 -3.02
CA PHE A 186 13.08 -1.38 -1.65
C PHE A 186 12.06 -0.26 -1.61
N VAL A 187 11.12 -0.35 -0.66
CA VAL A 187 10.22 0.74 -0.30
C VAL A 187 10.43 1.05 1.18
N LEU A 188 11.07 2.17 1.45
CA LEU A 188 11.37 2.64 2.80
C LEU A 188 10.58 3.89 3.10
N ALA A 189 9.70 3.86 4.09
CA ALA A 189 8.84 5.00 4.39
C ALA A 189 8.63 5.20 5.88
N ARG A 190 8.15 6.37 6.25
CA ARG A 190 7.68 6.62 7.62
C ARG A 190 6.49 5.70 7.97
N PRO A 191 6.28 5.38 9.26
CA PRO A 191 5.19 4.49 9.66
C PRO A 191 3.81 5.00 9.23
N GLU A 192 3.57 6.32 9.27
CA GLU A 192 2.30 6.92 8.86
C GLU A 192 2.01 6.67 7.37
N LEU A 193 3.02 6.87 6.51
CA LEU A 193 2.91 6.67 5.06
C LEU A 193 2.80 5.18 4.70
N LEU A 194 3.54 4.29 5.36
CA LEU A 194 3.36 2.83 5.18
C LEU A 194 1.97 2.37 5.56
N PHE A 195 1.40 2.92 6.63
CA PHE A 195 0.03 2.59 7.01
C PHE A 195 -0.94 3.08 5.93
N TRP A 196 -0.75 4.30 5.42
CA TRP A 196 -1.59 4.85 4.35
C TRP A 196 -1.52 4.02 3.07
N MET A 197 -0.32 3.67 2.60
CA MET A 197 -0.14 2.71 1.49
C MET A 197 -0.87 1.39 1.75
N GLY A 198 -0.81 0.87 2.99
CA GLY A 198 -1.52 -0.35 3.37
C GLY A 198 -3.05 -0.24 3.31
N ASP A 199 -3.60 0.94 3.65
CA ASP A 199 -5.02 1.22 3.52
C ASP A 199 -5.45 1.35 2.06
N LEU A 200 -4.68 2.05 1.23
CA LEU A 200 -4.91 2.16 -0.22
C LEU A 200 -4.90 0.79 -0.91
N LEU A 201 -3.95 -0.09 -0.57
CA LEU A 201 -3.94 -1.48 -1.07
C LEU A 201 -5.18 -2.27 -0.65
N THR A 202 -5.67 -2.03 0.56
CA THR A 202 -6.87 -2.73 1.05
C THR A 202 -8.10 -2.25 0.31
N GLU A 203 -8.28 -0.94 0.17
CA GLU A 203 -9.36 -0.34 -0.60
C GLU A 203 -9.32 -0.79 -2.07
N ALA A 204 -8.13 -0.79 -2.69
CA ALA A 204 -7.93 -1.32 -4.03
C ALA A 204 -8.40 -2.78 -4.13
N GLY A 205 -8.02 -3.64 -3.18
CA GLY A 205 -8.46 -5.04 -3.13
C GLY A 205 -9.97 -5.21 -2.89
N GLU A 206 -10.58 -4.36 -2.07
CA GLU A 206 -12.03 -4.37 -1.82
C GLU A 206 -12.80 -3.96 -3.08
N SER A 207 -12.34 -2.93 -3.79
CA SER A 207 -12.98 -2.42 -5.02
C SER A 207 -13.08 -3.48 -6.13
N VAL A 208 -12.10 -4.40 -6.20
CA VAL A 208 -12.05 -5.46 -7.23
C VAL A 208 -13.30 -6.32 -7.25
N ALA A 209 -13.90 -6.60 -6.09
CA ALA A 209 -15.09 -7.46 -6.00
C ALA A 209 -16.28 -6.90 -6.78
N THR A 210 -16.33 -5.58 -6.97
CA THR A 210 -17.44 -4.88 -7.63
C THR A 210 -17.07 -4.39 -9.03
N ASP A 211 -15.83 -4.61 -9.48
CA ASP A 211 -15.30 -4.00 -10.68
C ASP A 211 -15.64 -4.79 -11.95
N ARG A 212 -16.41 -4.15 -12.84
CA ARG A 212 -16.82 -4.76 -14.11
C ARG A 212 -15.68 -4.93 -15.10
N GLU A 213 -14.68 -4.05 -15.09
CA GLU A 213 -13.55 -4.12 -16.01
C GLU A 213 -12.59 -5.26 -15.63
N VAL A 214 -12.36 -5.52 -14.34
CA VAL A 214 -11.61 -6.72 -13.92
C VAL A 214 -12.33 -7.99 -14.39
N HIS A 215 -13.66 -8.07 -14.21
CA HIS A 215 -14.44 -9.22 -14.69
C HIS A 215 -14.45 -9.37 -16.21
N ARG A 216 -14.33 -8.26 -16.97
CA ARG A 216 -14.35 -8.26 -18.43
C ARG A 216 -12.99 -8.52 -19.05
N ARG A 217 -11.92 -7.90 -18.52
CA ARG A 217 -10.59 -7.84 -19.14
C ARG A 217 -9.55 -8.68 -18.40
N GLY A 218 -9.86 -9.11 -17.18
CA GLY A 218 -8.97 -9.88 -16.30
C GLY A 218 -7.97 -9.02 -15.51
N GLU A 219 -7.89 -7.73 -15.82
CA GLU A 219 -7.07 -6.76 -15.11
C GLU A 219 -7.70 -5.37 -15.15
N SER A 220 -7.41 -4.55 -14.16
CA SER A 220 -7.74 -3.13 -14.20
C SER A 220 -6.91 -2.33 -13.21
N TYR A 221 -6.51 -1.14 -13.65
CA TYR A 221 -5.81 -0.16 -12.85
C TYR A 221 -6.67 0.28 -11.65
N ARG A 222 -6.06 0.41 -10.48
CA ARG A 222 -6.76 0.70 -9.21
C ARG A 222 -6.37 2.04 -8.63
N ASP A 223 -5.09 2.38 -8.69
CA ASP A 223 -4.52 3.50 -7.95
C ASP A 223 -3.15 3.88 -8.52
N ASP A 224 -2.76 5.15 -8.39
CA ASP A 224 -1.37 5.58 -8.49
C ASP A 224 -0.95 6.24 -7.20
N TRP A 225 0.25 5.89 -6.75
CA TRP A 225 0.86 6.56 -5.61
C TRP A 225 1.77 7.68 -6.09
N ALA A 226 1.28 8.53 -6.99
CA ALA A 226 2.00 9.74 -7.37
C ALA A 226 2.17 10.65 -6.14
N GLY A 227 3.35 11.25 -6.01
CA GLY A 227 3.68 12.12 -4.87
C GLY A 227 4.02 11.39 -3.57
N PHE A 228 3.87 10.06 -3.50
CA PHE A 228 4.32 9.29 -2.34
C PHE A 228 5.83 9.09 -2.35
N PHE A 229 6.44 9.21 -3.52
CA PHE A 229 7.87 9.03 -3.75
C PHE A 229 8.45 10.35 -4.23
N ASP A 230 9.68 10.64 -3.80
CA ASP A 230 10.40 11.83 -4.22
C ASP A 230 11.55 11.45 -5.15
N PRO A 231 11.44 11.74 -6.45
CA PRO A 231 12.41 11.36 -7.46
C PRO A 231 13.79 12.00 -7.23
N GLU A 232 13.86 13.10 -6.46
CA GLU A 232 15.12 13.80 -6.16
C GLU A 232 15.80 13.28 -4.89
N ARG A 233 15.11 12.45 -4.10
CA ARG A 233 15.59 11.92 -2.80
C ARG A 233 15.69 10.40 -2.75
N THR A 234 15.54 9.73 -3.89
CA THR A 234 15.71 8.30 -4.03
C THR A 234 17.00 7.97 -4.77
N ASP A 235 17.59 6.81 -4.45
CA ASP A 235 18.80 6.34 -5.14
C ASP A 235 18.47 6.01 -6.61
N ASP A 236 17.21 5.62 -6.86
CA ASP A 236 16.62 5.40 -8.19
C ASP A 236 15.30 6.20 -8.28
N PRO A 237 15.11 7.07 -9.28
CA PRO A 237 13.93 7.94 -9.36
C PRO A 237 12.65 7.13 -9.60
N MET A 238 11.65 7.37 -8.76
CA MET A 238 10.30 6.81 -8.94
C MET A 238 9.27 7.89 -8.70
N HIS A 239 8.49 8.25 -9.73
CA HIS A 239 7.44 9.26 -9.63
C HIS A 239 6.12 8.68 -9.13
N ALA A 240 5.84 7.42 -9.47
CA ALA A 240 4.60 6.75 -9.10
C ALA A 240 4.79 5.24 -9.02
N LEU A 241 3.98 4.61 -8.16
CA LEU A 241 3.70 3.19 -8.19
C LEU A 241 2.26 2.99 -8.63
N CYS A 242 2.06 2.40 -9.80
CA CYS A 242 0.75 2.05 -10.33
C CYS A 242 0.31 0.70 -9.78
N VAL A 243 -0.84 0.65 -9.11
CA VAL A 243 -1.44 -0.58 -8.59
C VAL A 243 -2.44 -1.11 -9.61
N VAL A 244 -2.21 -2.34 -10.08
CA VAL A 244 -3.06 -3.02 -11.04
C VAL A 244 -3.63 -4.28 -10.39
N ALA A 245 -4.96 -4.35 -10.31
CA ALA A 245 -5.63 -5.58 -9.93
C ALA A 245 -5.65 -6.53 -11.12
N ALA A 246 -5.15 -7.75 -10.95
CA ALA A 246 -5.15 -8.79 -11.97
C ALA A 246 -5.74 -10.08 -11.39
N ASP A 247 -6.90 -10.52 -11.89
CA ASP A 247 -7.53 -11.74 -11.41
C ASP A 247 -7.11 -12.95 -12.27
N PRO A 248 -6.35 -13.91 -11.71
CA PRO A 248 -5.83 -15.04 -12.45
C PRO A 248 -6.92 -15.95 -13.05
N ILE A 249 -8.15 -15.95 -12.52
CA ILE A 249 -9.27 -16.76 -13.05
C ILE A 249 -9.67 -16.25 -14.43
N PHE A 250 -9.80 -14.94 -14.59
CA PHE A 250 -10.14 -14.30 -15.87
C PHE A 250 -8.91 -14.14 -16.78
N HIS A 251 -7.71 -14.23 -16.22
CA HIS A 251 -6.44 -14.12 -16.93
C HIS A 251 -6.05 -15.43 -17.67
N ARG A 252 -6.19 -16.62 -17.05
CA ARG A 252 -5.67 -17.89 -17.62
C ARG A 252 -6.29 -18.28 -18.97
N SER A 253 -7.58 -18.04 -19.16
CA SER A 253 -8.30 -18.36 -20.41
C SER A 253 -7.74 -17.57 -21.60
N ARG A 254 -7.31 -16.32 -21.37
CA ARG A 254 -6.77 -15.45 -22.40
C ARG A 254 -5.29 -15.71 -22.72
N TRP A 255 -4.46 -16.02 -21.72
CA TRP A 255 -3.04 -16.35 -21.94
C TRP A 255 -2.85 -17.65 -22.73
N GLN A 256 -3.68 -18.66 -22.47
CA GLN A 256 -3.69 -19.88 -23.29
C GLN A 256 -4.06 -19.55 -24.75
N ALA A 257 -5.04 -18.67 -24.98
CA ALA A 257 -5.43 -18.24 -26.32
C ALA A 257 -4.35 -17.41 -27.05
N VAL A 258 -3.62 -16.53 -26.35
CA VAL A 258 -2.52 -15.73 -26.93
C VAL A 258 -1.30 -16.60 -27.25
N ARG A 259 -0.93 -17.54 -26.36
CA ARG A 259 0.13 -18.52 -26.63
C ARG A 259 -0.21 -19.40 -27.84
N HIS A 260 -1.44 -19.89 -27.93
CA HIS A 260 -1.89 -20.72 -29.05
C HIS A 260 -1.81 -19.95 -30.39
N ARG A 261 -2.20 -18.67 -30.42
CA ARG A 261 -2.11 -17.84 -31.64
C ARG A 261 -0.67 -17.53 -32.08
N ARG A 262 0.29 -17.45 -31.16
CA ARG A 262 1.72 -17.26 -31.50
C ARG A 262 2.39 -18.54 -32.01
N LEU A 263 1.94 -19.70 -31.55
CA LEU A 263 2.45 -21.01 -32.00
C LEU A 263 1.90 -21.42 -33.36
N VAL A 264 0.68 -21.01 -33.72
CA VAL A 264 0.04 -21.32 -35.02
C VAL A 264 0.53 -20.39 -36.16
N ARG A 265 1.27 -19.32 -35.85
CA ARG A 265 1.83 -18.36 -36.83
C ARG A 265 3.33 -18.55 -37.10
N ARG A 266 3.93 -19.62 -36.58
CA ARG A 266 5.27 -20.09 -36.95
C ARG A 266 5.15 -21.37 -37.74
#